data_AF-A0A8H6LMM7-F1
#
_entry.id   AF-A0A8H6LMM7-F1
#
_cell.length_a   1.000
_cell.length_b   1.000
_cell.length_c   1.000
_cell.angle_alpha   90.00
_cell.angle_beta   90.00
_cell.angle_gamma   90.00
#
_symmetry.space_group_name_H-M   'P 1'
#
loop_
_entity.id
_entity.type
_entity.pdbx_description
1 polymer ?
#
loop_
_entity_poly.entity_id
_entity_poly.type
_entity_poly.pdbx_seq_one_letter_code
_entity_poly.pdbx_strand_id
1 'polypeptide(L)'
;MGIHKERTIKSHWSTPQPGVQRPEHSIIKFMPYWKFQLIHRHLRPFDHSKIDETAPLPKVFQAANEWSNHIQAVSAEIFVPGSHLAVDECIIRYTGRSNETTLVKGKPDPLGFKIWVIAQQGFFIRWLWHIKEAKYVAVGVEPPPPKSSTQGRGGRGGGRGRGAAKAAGKKPATEDKPIALNSTQSVVVALANMLPKATYHVFVDNLFSSSDLFRSLRKHGHGATGTARPNCGIHKELQQDKKADGGAKTSYEFNQVKVIPTPDNQVLASDTFGM
;
A
#
# COMPACT_ATOMS: atom_id res chain seq x y z
N MET A 1 3.91 9.23 29.39
CA MET A 1 4.39 7.96 28.82
C MET A 1 4.81 8.13 27.36
N GLY A 2 4.00 8.76 26.49
CA GLY A 2 4.41 9.06 25.11
C GLY A 2 5.44 10.20 24.98
N ILE A 3 5.21 11.31 25.71
CA ILE A 3 6.09 12.50 25.70
C ILE A 3 7.32 12.26 26.60
N HIS A 4 7.09 12.05 27.90
CA HIS A 4 8.14 11.61 28.83
C HIS A 4 8.25 10.10 28.81
N LYS A 5 9.40 9.59 28.34
CA LYS A 5 9.71 8.16 28.23
C LYS A 5 10.55 7.71 29.43
N GLU A 6 10.16 6.59 30.02
CA GLU A 6 10.93 5.93 31.07
C GLU A 6 11.46 4.59 30.55
N ARG A 7 12.52 4.06 31.19
CA ARG A 7 13.11 2.76 30.81
C ARG A 7 12.12 1.59 30.95
N THR A 8 11.23 1.66 31.94
CA THR A 8 10.20 0.65 32.18
C THR A 8 8.86 1.32 32.45
N ILE A 9 7.76 0.62 32.18
CA ILE A 9 6.41 1.13 32.47
C ILE A 9 6.26 1.46 33.96
N LYS A 10 6.77 0.59 34.86
CA LYS A 10 6.71 0.79 36.31
C LYS A 10 7.43 2.06 36.77
N SER A 11 8.49 2.47 36.08
CA SER A 11 9.27 3.67 36.42
C SER A 11 8.47 4.97 36.32
N HIS A 12 7.37 5.00 35.57
CA HIS A 12 6.43 6.13 35.59
C HIS A 12 5.72 6.32 36.94
N TRP A 13 5.73 5.30 37.81
CA TRP A 13 5.17 5.34 39.16
C TRP A 13 6.20 5.48 40.28
N SER A 14 7.45 5.77 39.94
CA SER A 14 8.49 6.03 40.94
C SER A 14 8.28 7.38 41.62
N THR A 15 8.36 7.41 42.95
CA THR A 15 8.27 8.63 43.76
C THR A 15 9.31 9.67 43.28
N PRO A 16 8.97 10.97 43.22
CA PRO A 16 9.94 12.02 42.94
C PRO A 16 11.07 12.00 43.96
N GLN A 17 12.31 12.13 43.48
CA GLN A 17 13.47 12.35 44.34
C GLN A 17 13.83 13.84 44.33
N PRO A 18 14.31 14.41 45.44
CA PRO A 18 14.82 15.78 45.46
C PRO A 18 15.87 16.00 44.37
N GLY A 19 15.77 17.11 43.63
CA GLY A 19 16.69 17.44 42.54
C GLY A 19 16.44 16.74 41.20
N VAL A 20 15.49 15.81 41.11
CA VAL A 20 15.15 15.12 39.85
C VAL A 20 13.93 15.77 39.20
N GLN A 21 14.11 16.36 38.01
CA GLN A 21 13.00 16.90 37.23
C GLN A 21 12.06 15.77 36.79
N ARG A 22 10.77 15.94 37.06
CA ARG A 22 9.71 15.00 36.69
C ARG A 22 8.62 15.71 35.86
N PRO A 23 7.83 14.97 35.08
CA PRO A 23 6.71 15.54 34.35
C PRO A 23 5.72 16.19 35.31
N GLU A 24 5.25 17.39 34.96
CA GLU A 24 4.24 18.13 35.71
C GLU A 24 2.95 17.30 35.91
N HIS A 25 2.52 16.63 34.84
CA HIS A 25 1.40 15.70 34.80
C HIS A 25 1.84 14.25 35.08
N SER A 26 2.33 14.00 36.31
CA SER A 26 2.70 12.65 36.74
C SER A 26 1.47 11.74 36.90
N ILE A 27 1.52 10.54 36.32
CA ILE A 27 0.44 9.53 36.39
C ILE A 27 0.14 9.07 37.82
N ILE A 28 1.12 9.17 38.73
CA ILE A 28 0.97 8.81 40.15
C ILE A 28 -0.18 9.59 40.80
N LYS A 29 -0.39 10.84 40.38
CA LYS A 29 -1.46 11.71 40.89
C LYS A 29 -2.86 11.23 40.48
N PHE A 30 -2.97 10.45 39.41
CA PHE A 30 -4.25 10.07 38.79
C PHE A 30 -4.63 8.61 39.00
N MET A 31 -3.64 7.72 39.07
CA MET A 31 -3.89 6.28 39.15
C MET A 31 -2.69 5.56 39.78
N PRO A 32 -2.88 4.64 40.75
CA PRO A 32 -1.80 3.81 41.24
C PRO A 32 -1.40 2.73 40.22
N TYR A 33 -0.14 2.25 40.28
CA TYR A 33 0.41 1.31 39.30
C TYR A 33 -0.42 0.01 39.18
N TRP A 34 -0.88 -0.54 40.31
CA TRP A 34 -1.67 -1.78 40.31
C TRP A 34 -3.00 -1.61 39.56
N LYS A 35 -3.65 -0.43 39.67
CA LYS A 35 -4.90 -0.12 38.97
C LYS A 35 -4.64 -0.01 37.46
N PHE A 36 -3.54 0.62 37.08
CA PHE A 36 -3.10 0.66 35.69
C PHE A 36 -2.87 -0.74 35.12
N GLN A 37 -2.17 -1.63 35.86
CA GLN A 37 -1.93 -3.00 35.43
C GLN A 37 -3.23 -3.80 35.24
N LEU A 38 -4.20 -3.65 36.15
CA LEU A 38 -5.50 -4.29 36.03
C LEU A 38 -6.25 -3.82 34.78
N ILE A 39 -6.32 -2.50 34.56
CA ILE A 39 -6.98 -1.93 33.38
C ILE A 39 -6.26 -2.37 32.11
N HIS A 40 -4.94 -2.23 32.04
CA HIS A 40 -4.15 -2.60 30.86
C HIS A 40 -4.27 -4.08 30.51
N ARG A 41 -4.38 -4.98 31.51
CA ARG A 41 -4.52 -6.43 31.26
C ARG A 41 -5.91 -6.82 30.76
N HIS A 42 -6.94 -6.11 31.20
CA HIS A 42 -8.34 -6.46 30.94
C HIS A 42 -9.03 -5.54 29.94
N LEU A 43 -8.31 -4.55 29.40
CA LEU A 43 -8.81 -3.69 28.35
C LEU A 43 -9.14 -4.54 27.12
N ARG A 44 -10.43 -4.63 26.82
CA ARG A 44 -10.95 -5.28 25.63
C ARG A 44 -11.80 -4.27 24.86
N PRO A 45 -11.24 -3.59 23.85
CA PRO A 45 -11.95 -2.54 23.14
C PRO A 45 -12.93 -3.09 22.08
N PHE A 46 -13.33 -4.36 22.15
CA PHE A 46 -14.20 -5.00 21.17
C PHE A 46 -15.09 -6.06 21.81
N ASP A 47 -16.22 -6.35 21.17
CA ASP A 47 -17.10 -7.44 21.57
C ASP A 47 -16.59 -8.77 21.03
N HIS A 48 -16.18 -9.67 21.92
CA HIS A 48 -15.62 -10.96 21.54
C HIS A 48 -16.66 -11.95 21.00
N SER A 49 -17.95 -11.71 21.24
CA SER A 49 -19.04 -12.57 20.75
C SER A 49 -19.30 -12.37 19.26
N LYS A 50 -18.84 -11.24 18.70
CA LYS A 50 -19.00 -10.87 17.28
C LYS A 50 -17.85 -11.34 16.39
N ILE A 51 -16.87 -12.07 16.94
CA ILE A 51 -15.75 -12.59 16.18
C ILE A 51 -16.20 -13.82 15.40
N ASP A 52 -16.05 -13.76 14.08
CA ASP A 52 -16.31 -14.88 13.18
C ASP A 52 -14.99 -15.56 12.80
N GLU A 53 -14.76 -16.77 13.31
CA GLU A 53 -13.53 -17.52 13.02
C GLU A 53 -13.49 -18.06 11.58
N THR A 54 -14.61 -18.04 10.86
CA THR A 54 -14.69 -18.47 9.45
C THR A 54 -14.47 -17.31 8.46
N ALA A 55 -14.49 -16.07 8.95
CA ALA A 55 -14.31 -14.90 8.11
C ALA A 55 -12.90 -14.84 7.50
N PRO A 56 -12.75 -14.29 6.28
CA PRO A 56 -11.44 -14.16 5.63
C PRO A 56 -10.51 -13.17 6.34
N LEU A 57 -11.06 -12.28 7.19
CA LEU A 57 -10.28 -11.35 7.99
C LEU A 57 -9.83 -12.05 9.29
N PRO A 58 -8.53 -12.12 9.60
CA PRO A 58 -8.04 -12.68 10.86
C PRO A 58 -8.65 -12.06 12.12
N LYS A 59 -8.84 -12.88 13.17
CA LYS A 59 -9.41 -12.49 14.47
C LYS A 59 -8.80 -11.23 15.08
N VAL A 60 -7.48 -11.08 14.98
CA VAL A 60 -6.78 -9.89 15.52
C VAL A 60 -7.19 -8.61 14.79
N PHE A 61 -7.42 -8.68 13.49
CA PHE A 61 -7.87 -7.53 12.71
C PHE A 61 -9.36 -7.28 12.90
N GLN A 62 -10.19 -8.33 13.01
CA GLN A 62 -11.61 -8.18 13.38
C GLN A 62 -11.77 -7.42 14.70
N ALA A 63 -11.01 -7.81 15.73
CA ALA A 63 -10.99 -7.14 17.03
C ALA A 63 -10.56 -5.66 16.97
N ALA A 64 -9.77 -5.27 15.98
CA ALA A 64 -9.34 -3.88 15.79
C ALA A 64 -10.18 -3.12 14.75
N ASN A 65 -11.05 -3.80 14.00
CA ASN A 65 -11.61 -3.25 12.77
C ASN A 65 -12.60 -2.11 13.04
N GLU A 66 -13.43 -2.25 14.09
CA GLU A 66 -14.39 -1.21 14.49
C GLU A 66 -13.67 0.11 14.80
N TRP A 67 -12.63 0.05 15.62
CA TRP A 67 -11.79 1.21 15.94
C TRP A 67 -11.03 1.73 14.73
N SER A 68 -10.46 0.84 13.92
CA SER A 68 -9.77 1.23 12.69
C SER A 68 -10.71 2.01 11.76
N ASN A 69 -11.93 1.52 11.55
CA ASN A 69 -12.93 2.18 10.73
C ASN A 69 -13.36 3.52 11.32
N HIS A 70 -13.56 3.58 12.64
CA HIS A 70 -13.93 4.82 13.32
C HIS A 70 -12.83 5.88 13.20
N ILE A 71 -11.57 5.53 13.48
CA ILE A 71 -10.44 6.47 13.36
C ILE A 71 -10.29 6.91 11.92
N GLN A 72 -10.40 6.01 10.94
CA GLN A 72 -10.36 6.40 9.52
C GLN A 72 -11.51 7.35 9.19
N ALA A 73 -12.75 7.05 9.58
CA ALA A 73 -13.90 7.91 9.31
C ALA A 73 -13.66 9.33 9.83
N VAL A 74 -13.27 9.46 11.10
CA VAL A 74 -12.92 10.75 11.72
C VAL A 74 -11.76 11.41 10.99
N SER A 75 -10.69 10.68 10.66
CA SER A 75 -9.55 11.21 9.90
C SER A 75 -9.96 11.85 8.57
N ALA A 76 -10.95 11.28 7.87
CA ALA A 76 -11.44 11.85 6.61
C ALA A 76 -12.41 13.01 6.78
N GLU A 77 -13.06 13.14 7.94
CA GLU A 77 -13.89 14.30 8.25
C GLU A 77 -13.03 15.51 8.61
N ILE A 78 -11.91 15.30 9.32
CA ILE A 78 -11.06 16.39 9.80
C ILE A 78 -9.96 16.81 8.81
N PHE A 79 -9.60 15.94 7.86
CA PHE A 79 -8.50 16.18 6.94
C PHE A 79 -8.95 16.03 5.48
N VAL A 80 -8.97 17.14 4.76
CA VAL A 80 -9.19 17.15 3.30
C VAL A 80 -7.82 17.00 2.61
N PRO A 81 -7.58 15.90 1.87
CA PRO A 81 -6.32 15.71 1.18
C PRO A 81 -6.13 16.73 0.06
N GLY A 82 -4.88 17.15 -0.12
CA GLY A 82 -4.43 17.85 -1.32
C GLY A 82 -4.10 16.88 -2.45
N SER A 83 -3.54 17.42 -3.53
CA SER A 83 -3.25 16.61 -4.72
C SER A 83 -2.09 15.65 -4.56
N HIS A 84 -1.15 15.87 -3.63
CA HIS A 84 0.10 15.11 -3.53
C HIS A 84 0.06 14.15 -2.32
N LEU A 85 0.07 12.85 -2.59
CA LEU A 85 -0.14 11.81 -1.58
C LEU A 85 0.97 10.77 -1.65
N ALA A 86 1.36 10.22 -0.50
CA ALA A 86 2.32 9.13 -0.42
C ALA A 86 1.62 7.82 -0.02
N VAL A 87 1.94 6.73 -0.71
CA VAL A 87 1.52 5.38 -0.33
C VAL A 87 2.74 4.54 0.00
N ASP A 88 2.72 3.91 1.17
CA ASP A 88 3.81 3.09 1.66
C ASP A 88 3.31 1.99 2.62
N GLU A 89 4.19 1.05 2.96
CA GLU A 89 3.97 0.13 4.08
C GLU A 89 4.40 0.71 5.44
N CYS A 90 3.59 0.45 6.46
CA CYS A 90 3.91 0.75 7.85
C CYS A 90 3.93 -0.54 8.68
N ILE A 91 4.86 -0.60 9.65
CA ILE A 91 4.98 -1.70 10.61
C ILE A 91 4.58 -1.19 11.99
N ILE A 92 3.52 -1.77 12.54
CA ILE A 92 3.13 -1.60 13.94
C ILE A 92 3.90 -2.65 14.74
N ARG A 93 4.97 -2.23 15.41
CA ARG A 93 5.84 -3.11 16.20
C ARG A 93 5.02 -3.99 17.15
N TYR A 94 5.21 -5.30 17.03
CA TYR A 94 4.63 -6.28 17.94
C TYR A 94 5.49 -7.54 17.98
N THR A 95 5.95 -7.91 19.17
CA THR A 95 6.85 -9.06 19.39
C THR A 95 6.17 -10.22 20.09
N GLY A 96 4.86 -10.15 20.33
CA GLY A 96 4.09 -11.24 20.90
C GLY A 96 3.79 -12.33 19.87
N ARG A 97 3.18 -13.43 20.33
CA ARG A 97 2.78 -14.54 19.46
C ARG A 97 1.58 -14.14 18.60
N SER A 98 1.75 -14.09 17.29
CA SER A 98 0.66 -13.88 16.33
C SER A 98 1.08 -14.31 14.93
N ASN A 99 0.23 -15.06 14.23
CA ASN A 99 0.48 -15.55 12.88
C ASN A 99 0.46 -14.40 11.84
N GLU A 100 -0.24 -13.31 12.15
CA GLU A 100 -0.41 -12.16 11.24
C GLU A 100 0.76 -11.17 11.26
N THR A 101 1.77 -11.39 12.11
CA THR A 101 2.95 -10.52 12.20
C THR A 101 3.92 -10.77 11.06
N THR A 102 4.34 -9.72 10.36
CA THR A 102 5.28 -9.81 9.24
C THR A 102 6.67 -9.36 9.67
N LEU A 103 7.70 -10.08 9.21
CA LEU A 103 9.09 -9.66 9.35
C LEU A 103 9.52 -8.90 8.08
N VAL A 104 9.81 -7.61 8.22
CA VAL A 104 10.36 -6.75 7.17
C VAL A 104 11.78 -6.35 7.54
N LYS A 105 12.75 -6.95 6.85
CA LYS A 105 14.17 -6.64 7.05
C LYS A 105 14.45 -5.17 6.68
N GLY A 106 15.32 -4.51 7.43
CA GLY A 106 15.77 -3.14 7.15
C GLY A 106 14.94 -2.02 7.79
N LYS A 107 13.76 -2.32 8.36
CA LYS A 107 13.03 -1.36 9.21
C LYS A 107 13.62 -1.36 10.63
N PRO A 108 13.61 -0.22 11.37
CA PRO A 108 14.12 -0.16 12.75
C PRO A 108 13.47 -1.19 13.67
N ASP A 109 12.16 -1.37 13.52
CA ASP A 109 11.40 -2.44 14.15
C ASP A 109 10.95 -3.43 13.06
N PRO A 110 11.67 -4.54 12.86
CA PRO A 110 11.44 -5.40 11.71
C PRO A 110 10.24 -6.33 11.89
N LEU A 111 9.75 -6.56 13.11
CA LEU A 111 8.67 -7.50 13.40
C LEU A 111 7.43 -6.77 13.93
N GLY A 112 6.29 -6.97 13.26
CA GLY A 112 5.03 -6.39 13.70
C GLY A 112 3.87 -6.63 12.73
N PHE A 113 2.74 -5.98 12.99
CA PHE A 113 1.63 -5.98 12.05
C PHE A 113 1.95 -5.03 10.90
N LYS A 114 1.88 -5.54 9.68
CA LYS A 114 2.05 -4.72 8.48
C LYS A 114 0.70 -4.13 8.09
N ILE A 115 0.71 -2.86 7.72
CA ILE A 115 -0.42 -2.15 7.12
C ILE A 115 0.05 -1.40 5.88
N TRP A 116 -0.88 -1.14 4.97
CA TRP A 116 -0.69 -0.27 3.83
C TRP A 116 -1.35 1.06 4.12
N VAL A 117 -0.67 2.18 3.88
CA VAL A 117 -1.14 3.50 4.30
C VAL A 117 -1.06 4.46 3.14
N ILE A 118 -2.07 5.33 3.02
CA ILE A 118 -2.00 6.56 2.23
C ILE A 118 -1.98 7.76 3.18
N ALA A 119 -1.00 8.63 2.99
CA ALA A 119 -0.69 9.70 3.92
C ALA A 119 -0.28 10.99 3.21
N GLN A 120 -0.43 12.10 3.92
CA GLN A 120 0.01 13.42 3.48
C GLN A 120 0.52 14.23 4.67
N GLN A 121 1.66 14.90 4.53
CA GLN A 121 2.24 15.79 5.57
C GLN A 121 2.33 15.15 6.97
N GLY A 122 2.67 13.85 7.01
CA GLY A 122 2.76 13.08 8.27
C GLY A 122 1.42 12.62 8.84
N PHE A 123 0.30 12.93 8.19
CA PHE A 123 -1.04 12.50 8.58
C PHE A 123 -1.47 11.24 7.83
N PHE A 124 -1.93 10.21 8.55
CA PHE A 124 -2.48 8.98 7.95
C PHE A 124 -3.95 9.16 7.64
N ILE A 125 -4.32 9.07 6.36
CA ILE A 125 -5.68 9.36 5.89
C ILE A 125 -6.51 8.09 5.83
N ARG A 126 -6.00 7.06 5.15
CA ARG A 126 -6.60 5.72 5.04
C ARG A 126 -5.53 4.64 5.19
N TRP A 127 -5.94 3.46 5.63
CA TRP A 127 -5.07 2.29 5.67
C TRP A 127 -5.83 0.97 5.53
N LEU A 128 -5.09 -0.05 5.09
CA LEU A 128 -5.57 -1.42 4.89
C LEU A 128 -4.67 -2.41 5.63
N TRP A 129 -5.28 -3.43 6.22
CA TRP A 129 -4.54 -4.54 6.84
C TRP A 129 -3.78 -5.35 5.77
N HIS A 130 -2.54 -5.73 6.07
CA HIS A 130 -1.83 -6.72 5.26
C HIS A 130 -2.12 -8.14 5.78
N ILE A 131 -2.58 -9.01 4.89
CA ILE A 131 -2.86 -10.42 5.19
C ILE A 131 -1.89 -11.29 4.37
N LYS A 132 -1.09 -12.13 5.02
CA LYS A 132 0.05 -12.84 4.39
C LYS A 132 -0.35 -13.87 3.32
N GLU A 133 -1.43 -14.59 3.55
CA GLU A 133 -1.85 -15.75 2.74
C GLU A 133 -3.05 -15.43 1.85
N ALA A 134 -3.54 -14.20 1.96
CA ALA A 134 -4.57 -13.69 1.11
C ALA A 134 -4.02 -13.51 -0.32
N LYS A 135 -4.54 -14.26 -1.29
CA LYS A 135 -4.49 -13.85 -2.71
C LYS A 135 -5.29 -12.56 -2.98
N TYR A 136 -5.75 -11.87 -1.95
CA TYR A 136 -6.84 -10.91 -2.05
C TYR A 136 -6.36 -9.51 -2.47
N VAL A 137 -6.93 -9.09 -3.60
CA VAL A 137 -7.53 -7.78 -3.79
C VAL A 137 -7.95 -7.18 -2.43
N ALA A 138 -7.51 -5.95 -2.14
CA ALA A 138 -7.87 -5.22 -0.92
C ALA A 138 -9.34 -5.48 -0.50
N VAL A 139 -9.56 -5.89 0.75
CA VAL A 139 -10.90 -6.09 1.31
C VAL A 139 -11.71 -4.81 1.09
N GLY A 140 -12.71 -4.87 0.21
CA GLY A 140 -13.49 -3.71 -0.26
C GLY A 140 -13.50 -3.46 -1.76
N VAL A 141 -12.75 -4.23 -2.57
CA VAL A 141 -12.77 -4.13 -4.04
C VAL A 141 -13.23 -5.47 -4.63
N GLU A 142 -14.40 -5.49 -5.28
CA GLU A 142 -14.85 -6.67 -6.03
C GLU A 142 -13.93 -6.91 -7.23
N PRO A 143 -13.43 -8.16 -7.43
CA PRO A 143 -12.75 -8.49 -8.67
C PRO A 143 -13.75 -8.56 -9.84
N PRO A 144 -13.33 -8.20 -11.07
CA PRO A 144 -14.17 -8.40 -12.25
C PRO A 144 -14.49 -9.89 -12.45
N PRO A 145 -15.68 -10.22 -12.98
CA PRO A 145 -16.16 -11.59 -13.02
C PRO A 145 -15.24 -12.51 -13.84
N PRO A 146 -15.03 -13.76 -13.39
CA PRO A 146 -14.24 -14.74 -14.13
C PRO A 146 -14.92 -15.06 -15.46
N LYS A 147 -14.12 -15.06 -16.53
CA LYS A 147 -14.56 -15.48 -17.87
C LYS A 147 -15.02 -16.95 -17.81
N SER A 148 -16.24 -17.19 -18.28
CA SER A 148 -16.78 -18.54 -18.48
C SER A 148 -15.84 -19.36 -19.37
N SER A 149 -15.24 -20.40 -18.81
CA SER A 149 -14.57 -21.44 -19.59
C SER A 149 -15.65 -22.33 -20.19
N THR A 150 -16.08 -22.01 -21.40
CA THR A 150 -17.01 -22.84 -22.17
C THR A 150 -16.23 -23.93 -22.90
N GLN A 151 -16.60 -25.18 -22.61
CA GLN A 151 -16.44 -26.40 -23.42
C GLN A 151 -15.00 -26.89 -23.67
N GLY A 152 -14.69 -28.18 -23.62
CA GLY A 152 -15.51 -29.36 -23.84
C GLY A 152 -14.62 -30.33 -24.60
N ARG A 153 -14.19 -31.40 -23.94
CA ARG A 153 -13.27 -32.40 -24.46
C ARG A 153 -14.07 -33.37 -25.34
N GLY A 154 -13.80 -33.40 -26.65
CA GLY A 154 -14.40 -34.43 -27.52
C GLY A 154 -14.05 -34.30 -29.00
N GLY A 155 -13.58 -35.41 -29.59
CA GLY A 155 -13.88 -35.73 -30.99
C GLY A 155 -12.75 -35.59 -32.00
N ARG A 156 -12.14 -36.73 -32.35
CA ARG A 156 -11.38 -36.96 -33.60
C ARG A 156 -12.24 -36.64 -34.83
N GLY A 157 -11.62 -36.09 -35.88
CA GLY A 157 -12.18 -36.07 -37.23
C GLY A 157 -11.19 -35.44 -38.22
N GLY A 158 -10.69 -36.24 -39.15
CA GLY A 158 -9.71 -35.81 -40.16
C GLY A 158 -10.35 -35.04 -41.33
N GLY A 159 -9.51 -34.33 -42.08
CA GLY A 159 -9.92 -33.69 -43.33
C GLY A 159 -8.84 -32.77 -43.89
N ARG A 160 -8.20 -33.20 -44.98
CA ARG A 160 -7.31 -32.40 -45.83
C ARG A 160 -8.10 -31.28 -46.52
N GLY A 161 -7.52 -30.08 -46.59
CA GLY A 161 -8.01 -29.00 -47.46
C GLY A 161 -6.98 -27.87 -47.60
N ARG A 162 -6.38 -27.77 -48.78
CA ARG A 162 -5.57 -26.63 -49.24
C ARG A 162 -6.49 -25.45 -49.55
N GLY A 163 -6.06 -24.21 -49.29
CA GLY A 163 -6.62 -23.05 -49.99
C GLY A 163 -6.51 -21.69 -49.30
N ALA A 164 -5.85 -20.77 -50.01
CA ALA A 164 -6.06 -19.32 -50.05
C ALA A 164 -5.63 -18.45 -48.84
N ALA A 165 -4.52 -17.75 -49.05
CA ALA A 165 -4.19 -16.50 -48.38
C ALA A 165 -5.30 -15.45 -48.60
N LYS A 166 -5.73 -14.81 -47.51
CA LYS A 166 -6.34 -13.48 -47.55
C LYS A 166 -5.73 -12.61 -46.46
N ALA A 167 -5.14 -11.50 -46.90
CA ALA A 167 -4.71 -10.39 -46.07
C ALA A 167 -5.89 -9.85 -45.28
N ALA A 168 -5.81 -9.93 -43.95
CA ALA A 168 -6.72 -9.23 -43.04
C ALA A 168 -5.92 -8.10 -42.39
N GLY A 169 -6.29 -6.87 -42.74
CA GLY A 169 -5.74 -5.66 -42.15
C GLY A 169 -5.83 -5.71 -40.62
N LYS A 170 -4.73 -5.38 -39.96
CA LYS A 170 -4.67 -5.14 -38.52
C LYS A 170 -5.63 -3.99 -38.19
N LYS A 171 -6.80 -4.32 -37.65
CA LYS A 171 -7.65 -3.33 -36.96
C LYS A 171 -6.88 -2.81 -35.72
N PRO A 172 -6.96 -1.51 -35.41
CA PRO A 172 -6.28 -0.95 -34.24
C PRO A 172 -6.90 -1.52 -32.96
N ALA A 173 -6.05 -2.05 -32.09
CA ALA A 173 -6.43 -2.59 -30.79
C ALA A 173 -6.81 -1.44 -29.84
N THR A 174 -8.03 -0.93 -29.95
CA THR A 174 -8.69 -0.13 -28.92
C THR A 174 -9.75 -0.99 -28.26
N GLU A 175 -9.30 -1.93 -27.45
CA GLU A 175 -10.16 -2.60 -26.46
C GLU A 175 -9.63 -2.22 -25.09
N ASP A 176 -10.49 -1.60 -24.27
CA ASP A 176 -10.26 -1.33 -22.85
C ASP A 176 -10.16 -2.64 -22.06
N LYS A 177 -9.06 -3.36 -22.25
CA LYS A 177 -8.75 -4.48 -21.37
C LYS A 177 -8.36 -3.92 -20.01
N PRO A 178 -8.99 -4.40 -18.92
CA PRO A 178 -8.57 -4.04 -17.58
C PRO A 178 -7.12 -4.46 -17.39
N ILE A 179 -6.29 -3.52 -16.92
CA ILE A 179 -4.88 -3.79 -16.64
C ILE A 179 -4.83 -4.70 -15.42
N ALA A 180 -4.32 -5.92 -15.60
CA ALA A 180 -4.21 -6.87 -14.50
C ALA A 180 -3.05 -6.47 -13.58
N LEU A 181 -3.39 -5.95 -12.39
CA LEU A 181 -2.41 -5.62 -11.35
C LEU A 181 -2.20 -6.81 -10.41
N ASN A 182 -1.00 -6.92 -9.85
CA ASN A 182 -0.78 -7.84 -8.73
C ASN A 182 -1.41 -7.29 -7.44
N SER A 183 -1.51 -8.14 -6.40
CA SER A 183 -2.15 -7.79 -5.13
C SER A 183 -1.51 -6.59 -4.43
N THR A 184 -0.18 -6.45 -4.47
CA THR A 184 0.53 -5.32 -3.86
C THR A 184 0.22 -4.00 -4.59
N GLN A 185 0.14 -4.03 -5.92
CA GLN A 185 -0.14 -2.85 -6.73
C GLN A 185 -1.60 -2.42 -6.64
N SER A 186 -2.53 -3.36 -6.56
CA SER A 186 -3.97 -3.05 -6.46
C SER A 186 -4.31 -2.32 -5.17
N VAL A 187 -3.53 -2.49 -4.10
CA VAL A 187 -3.65 -1.73 -2.85
C VAL A 187 -3.53 -0.22 -3.07
N VAL A 188 -2.64 0.24 -3.96
CA VAL A 188 -2.46 1.68 -4.24
C VAL A 188 -3.75 2.27 -4.82
N VAL A 189 -4.36 1.57 -5.78
CA VAL A 189 -5.63 1.97 -6.39
C VAL A 189 -6.77 1.90 -5.37
N ALA A 190 -6.81 0.85 -4.54
CA ALA A 190 -7.83 0.70 -3.50
C ALA A 190 -7.76 1.85 -2.48
N LEU A 191 -6.56 2.20 -2.00
CA LEU A 191 -6.37 3.33 -1.09
C LEU A 191 -6.77 4.67 -1.71
N ALA A 192 -6.43 4.91 -2.98
CA ALA A 192 -6.85 6.12 -3.69
C ALA A 192 -8.37 6.21 -3.85
N ASN A 193 -9.04 5.08 -4.14
CA ASN A 193 -10.49 5.02 -4.28
C ASN A 193 -11.25 5.26 -2.95
N MET A 194 -10.59 5.12 -1.79
CA MET A 194 -11.17 5.42 -0.48
C MET A 194 -11.15 6.92 -0.12
N LEU A 195 -10.55 7.75 -0.97
CA LEU A 195 -10.47 9.20 -0.80
C LEU A 195 -11.63 9.90 -1.52
N PRO A 196 -11.92 11.17 -1.17
CA PRO A 196 -12.85 11.98 -1.94
C PRO A 196 -12.51 11.98 -3.44
N LYS A 197 -13.51 12.08 -4.30
CA LYS A 197 -13.28 12.12 -5.76
C LYS A 197 -12.49 13.38 -6.12
N ALA A 198 -11.25 13.20 -6.54
CA ALA A 198 -10.37 14.26 -7.04
C ALA A 198 -9.25 13.65 -7.88
N THR A 199 -8.45 14.50 -8.53
CA THR A 199 -7.22 14.08 -9.20
C THR A 199 -6.05 14.17 -8.22
N TYR A 200 -5.46 13.02 -7.92
CA TYR A 200 -4.29 12.90 -7.07
C TYR A 200 -3.05 12.57 -7.88
N HIS A 201 -1.90 12.94 -7.35
CA HIS A 201 -0.57 12.51 -7.76
C HIS A 201 0.03 11.67 -6.64
N VAL A 202 0.18 10.37 -6.89
CA VAL A 202 0.57 9.40 -5.86
C VAL A 202 2.06 9.08 -5.95
N PHE A 203 2.77 9.32 -4.86
CA PHE A 203 4.15 8.91 -4.66
C PHE A 203 4.20 7.51 -4.05
N VAL A 204 4.93 6.60 -4.68
CA VAL A 204 5.08 5.21 -4.22
C VAL A 204 6.54 4.77 -4.19
N ASP A 205 6.89 3.89 -3.25
CA ASP A 205 8.20 3.26 -3.27
C ASP A 205 8.29 2.15 -4.35
N ASN A 206 9.50 1.63 -4.55
CA ASN A 206 9.89 0.60 -5.48
C ASN A 206 9.12 -0.73 -5.32
N LEU A 207 8.52 -0.97 -4.14
CA LEU A 207 7.70 -2.14 -3.88
C LEU A 207 6.43 -2.14 -4.75
N PHE A 208 5.84 -0.97 -4.97
CA PHE A 208 4.61 -0.81 -5.72
C PHE A 208 4.85 -0.45 -7.18
N SER A 209 5.96 0.25 -7.45
CA SER A 209 6.23 0.84 -8.77
C SER A 209 6.22 -0.18 -9.91
N SER A 210 5.37 0.06 -10.91
CA SER A 210 5.36 -0.66 -12.19
C SER A 210 4.70 0.17 -13.29
N SER A 211 5.04 -0.10 -14.55
CA SER A 211 4.40 0.57 -15.69
C SER A 211 2.90 0.28 -15.76
N ASP A 212 2.46 -0.92 -15.41
CA ASP A 212 1.05 -1.30 -15.39
C ASP A 212 0.25 -0.57 -14.29
N LEU A 213 0.83 -0.42 -13.09
CA LEU A 213 0.22 0.39 -12.03
C LEU A 213 0.04 1.84 -12.48
N PHE A 214 1.06 2.43 -13.11
CA PHE A 214 1.04 3.84 -13.47
C PHE A 214 0.04 4.11 -14.60
N ARG A 215 -0.07 3.19 -15.58
CA ARG A 215 -1.14 3.22 -16.59
C ARG A 215 -2.52 3.06 -15.94
N SER A 216 -2.67 2.18 -14.96
CA SER A 216 -3.93 1.99 -14.24
C SER A 216 -4.34 3.26 -13.49
N LEU A 217 -3.43 3.87 -12.70
CA LEU A 217 -3.69 5.13 -12.01
C LEU A 217 -4.08 6.24 -12.98
N ARG A 218 -3.41 6.32 -14.13
CA ARG A 218 -3.78 7.26 -15.19
C ARG A 218 -5.18 7.04 -15.72
N LYS A 219 -5.59 5.78 -15.97
CA LYS A 219 -6.98 5.46 -16.37
C LYS A 219 -8.00 5.89 -15.31
N HIS A 220 -7.62 5.91 -14.04
CA HIS A 220 -8.44 6.41 -12.93
C HIS A 220 -8.33 7.94 -12.73
N GLY A 221 -7.61 8.66 -13.60
CA GLY A 221 -7.47 10.11 -13.52
C GLY A 221 -6.46 10.57 -12.46
N HIS A 222 -5.45 9.75 -12.16
CA HIS A 222 -4.39 10.06 -11.20
C HIS A 222 -3.00 10.09 -11.85
N GLY A 223 -2.15 11.00 -11.38
CA GLY A 223 -0.71 11.00 -11.64
C GLY A 223 0.02 10.06 -10.69
N ALA A 224 1.24 9.66 -11.04
CA ALA A 224 2.06 8.83 -10.17
C ALA A 224 3.56 9.12 -10.34
N THR A 225 4.31 9.00 -9.26
CA THR A 225 5.78 9.01 -9.26
C THR A 225 6.27 7.90 -8.33
N GLY A 226 7.33 7.21 -8.75
CA GLY A 226 7.91 6.19 -7.91
C GLY A 226 9.30 5.79 -8.37
N THR A 227 9.98 5.04 -7.51
CA THR A 227 11.33 4.57 -7.76
C THR A 227 11.29 3.25 -8.55
N ALA A 228 11.93 3.23 -9.71
CA ALA A 228 11.87 2.08 -10.60
C ALA A 228 12.99 1.06 -10.31
N ARG A 229 12.62 -0.21 -10.15
CA ARG A 229 13.57 -1.34 -10.25
C ARG A 229 13.80 -1.70 -11.72
N PRO A 230 14.96 -2.28 -12.11
CA PRO A 230 15.17 -2.71 -13.49
C PRO A 230 14.09 -3.66 -14.02
N ASN A 231 13.46 -4.46 -13.16
CA ASN A 231 12.44 -5.44 -13.53
C ASN A 231 10.99 -4.92 -13.41
N CYS A 232 10.75 -3.63 -13.20
CA CYS A 232 9.38 -3.09 -13.02
C CYS A 232 8.65 -2.75 -14.34
N GLY A 233 9.16 -3.23 -15.48
CA GLY A 233 8.53 -3.03 -16.79
C GLY A 233 8.74 -1.63 -17.38
N ILE A 234 9.82 -0.94 -16.99
CA ILE A 234 10.25 0.34 -17.60
C ILE A 234 10.86 0.12 -18.99
N HIS A 235 10.97 1.21 -19.77
CA HIS A 235 11.54 1.19 -21.11
C HIS A 235 12.96 0.60 -21.11
N LYS A 236 13.31 -0.13 -22.19
CA LYS A 236 14.58 -0.88 -22.29
C LYS A 236 15.82 0.00 -22.08
N GLU A 237 15.81 1.22 -22.60
CA GLU A 237 16.90 2.17 -22.40
C GLU A 237 17.04 2.56 -20.92
N LEU A 238 15.94 2.96 -20.26
CA LEU A 238 15.98 3.31 -18.83
C LEU A 238 16.38 2.12 -17.96
N GLN A 239 16.02 0.89 -18.38
CA GLN A 239 16.48 -0.33 -17.71
C GLN A 239 17.99 -0.52 -17.84
N GLN A 240 18.57 -0.25 -19.01
CA GLN A 240 20.03 -0.32 -19.24
C GLN A 240 20.73 0.74 -18.40
N ASP A 241 20.24 1.98 -18.42
CA ASP A 241 20.80 3.07 -17.63
C ASP A 241 20.76 2.75 -16.13
N LYS A 242 19.65 2.20 -15.62
CA LYS A 242 19.52 1.81 -14.22
C LYS A 242 20.45 0.65 -13.82
N LYS A 243 20.84 -0.21 -14.77
CA LYS A 243 21.82 -1.28 -14.51
C LYS A 243 23.27 -0.77 -14.53
N ALA A 244 23.53 0.31 -15.26
CA ALA A 244 24.82 0.99 -15.29
C ALA A 244 25.03 1.92 -14.08
N ASP A 245 23.97 2.22 -13.33
CA ASP A 245 23.97 3.00 -12.10
C ASP A 245 24.95 2.42 -11.07
N GLY A 246 25.93 3.24 -10.64
CA GLY A 246 27.03 2.82 -9.75
C GLY A 246 28.31 2.33 -10.46
N GLY A 247 28.32 2.28 -11.80
CA GLY A 247 29.54 2.08 -12.60
C GLY A 247 30.28 3.38 -12.90
N ALA A 248 31.47 3.29 -13.52
CA ALA A 248 32.33 4.45 -13.84
C ALA A 248 31.75 5.44 -14.87
N LYS A 249 30.57 5.17 -15.44
CA LYS A 249 29.87 6.04 -16.42
C LYS A 249 28.36 6.02 -16.15
N THR A 250 27.89 6.87 -15.24
CA THR A 250 26.50 7.31 -15.31
C THR A 250 26.40 8.36 -16.41
N SER A 251 25.56 8.10 -17.42
CA SER A 251 25.39 8.96 -18.60
C SER A 251 24.57 10.23 -18.32
N TYR A 252 24.01 10.35 -17.12
CA TYR A 252 23.18 11.49 -16.74
C TYR A 252 23.98 12.53 -15.96
N GLU A 253 23.98 13.75 -16.45
CA GLU A 253 24.41 14.91 -15.68
C GLU A 253 23.38 15.22 -14.56
N PHE A 254 23.84 15.90 -13.51
CA PHE A 254 22.94 16.37 -12.45
C PHE A 254 21.83 17.26 -13.06
N ASN A 255 20.59 17.10 -12.60
CA ASN A 255 19.37 17.74 -13.14
C ASN A 255 19.00 17.38 -14.59
N GLN A 256 19.66 16.41 -15.22
CA GLN A 256 19.22 15.95 -16.54
C GLN A 256 17.99 15.05 -16.43
N VAL A 257 16.96 15.33 -17.24
CA VAL A 257 15.75 14.52 -17.35
C VAL A 257 15.72 13.84 -18.71
N LYS A 258 15.56 12.52 -18.73
CA LYS A 258 15.25 11.77 -19.95
C LYS A 258 13.80 11.35 -19.94
N VAL A 259 13.09 11.71 -21.00
CA VAL A 259 11.69 11.35 -21.21
C VAL A 259 11.61 10.44 -22.42
N ILE A 260 10.91 9.31 -22.26
CA ILE A 260 10.65 8.39 -23.37
C ILE A 260 9.13 8.28 -23.53
N PRO A 261 8.57 8.73 -24.66
CA PRO A 261 7.15 8.59 -24.94
C PRO A 261 6.71 7.13 -24.87
N THR A 262 5.50 6.90 -24.36
CA THR A 262 4.91 5.57 -24.36
C THR A 262 4.49 5.18 -25.78
N PRO A 263 4.58 3.90 -26.20
CA PRO A 263 4.21 3.49 -27.56
C PRO A 263 2.76 3.76 -27.96
N ASP A 264 1.88 3.97 -26.98
CA ASP A 264 0.49 4.38 -27.16
C ASP A 264 0.31 5.90 -27.37
N ASN A 265 1.43 6.66 -27.43
CA ASN A 265 1.50 8.12 -27.54
C ASN A 265 0.68 8.88 -26.48
N GLN A 266 0.30 8.23 -25.38
CA GLN A 266 -0.44 8.89 -24.33
C GLN A 266 0.47 9.80 -23.49
N VAL A 267 1.77 9.51 -23.40
CA VAL A 267 2.76 10.41 -22.81
C VAL A 267 3.57 11.00 -23.95
N LEU A 268 3.29 12.25 -24.31
CA LEU A 268 4.12 13.00 -25.25
C LEU A 268 5.33 13.57 -24.49
N ALA A 269 6.51 13.55 -25.11
CA ALA A 269 7.64 14.33 -24.61
C ALA A 269 7.26 15.81 -24.77
N SER A 270 6.89 16.46 -23.67
CA SER A 270 6.66 17.90 -23.67
C SER A 270 7.95 18.59 -23.25
N ASP A 271 8.60 19.26 -24.20
CA ASP A 271 9.65 20.28 -23.98
C ASP A 271 9.10 21.54 -23.27
N THR A 272 8.23 21.38 -22.25
CA THR A 272 7.43 22.49 -21.70
C THR A 272 7.19 22.42 -20.19
N PHE A 273 8.04 21.73 -19.43
CA PHE A 273 8.21 22.05 -18.01
C PHE A 273 9.38 23.02 -17.86
N GLY A 274 9.17 24.26 -18.31
CA GLY A 274 10.06 25.39 -18.09
C GLY A 274 9.47 26.33 -17.04
N MET A 275 10.24 26.53 -15.97
CA MET A 275 10.06 27.42 -14.79
C MET A 275 9.03 27.01 -13.75
#